data_AF-A0A1C6FW74-F1
#
_entry.id   AF-A0A1C6FW74-F1
#
_cell.length_a   1.000
_cell.length_b   1.000
_cell.length_c   1.000
_cell.angle_alpha   90.00
_cell.angle_beta   90.00
_cell.angle_gamma   90.00
#
_symmetry.space_group_name_H-M   'P 1'
#
loop_
_entity.id
_entity.type
_entity.pdbx_description
1 polymer ?
#
loop_
_entity_poly.entity_id
_entity_poly.type
_entity_poly.pdbx_seq_one_letter_code
_entity_poly.pdbx_strand_id
1 'polypeptide(L)' 'MKTFKNKLYAVGLMLCGSVPTFLEQDATALVFIGMIAVPLFFAKENWIY' A
#
# COMPACT_ATOMS: atom_id res chain seq x y z
N MET A 1 -19.42 0.99 -0.90
CA MET A 1 -18.35 -0.03 -1.07
C MET A 1 -17.79 -0.37 0.30
N LYS A 2 -17.94 -1.61 0.78
CA LYS A 2 -17.54 -1.99 2.15
C LYS A 2 -16.01 -2.04 2.37
N THR A 3 -15.20 -1.98 1.30
CA THR A 3 -13.73 -2.09 1.32
C THR A 3 -13.00 -0.79 0.97
N PHE A 4 -13.71 0.34 1.02
CA PHE A 4 -13.15 1.63 0.58
C PHE A 4 -11.96 2.09 1.43
N LYS A 5 -11.99 1.86 2.75
CA LYS A 5 -10.90 2.21 3.67
C LYS A 5 -9.63 1.44 3.34
N ASN A 6 -9.73 0.14 3.09
CA ASN A 6 -8.60 -0.67 2.68
C ASN A 6 -7.96 -0.18 1.38
N LYS A 7 -8.77 0.16 0.37
CA LYS A 7 -8.26 0.69 -0.90
C LYS A 7 -7.54 2.02 -0.72
N LEU A 8 -8.10 2.91 0.10
CA LEU A 8 -7.47 4.20 0.40
C LEU A 8 -6.12 4.02 1.10
N TYR A 9 -6.04 3.13 2.09
CA TYR A 9 -4.80 2.83 2.79
C TYR A 9 -3.77 2.12 1.91
N ALA A 10 -4.20 1.17 1.08
CA ALA A 10 -3.31 0.49 0.13
C ALA A 10 -2.68 1.48 -0.85
N VAL A 11 -3.45 2.46 -1.35
CA VAL A 11 -2.93 3.53 -2.21
C VAL A 11 -1.99 4.45 -1.43
N GLY A 12 -2.34 4.84 -0.20
CA GLY A 12 -1.47 5.65 0.65
C GLY A 12 -0.13 4.96 0.98
N LEU A 13 -0.16 3.67 1.25
CA LEU A 13 1.03 2.84 1.48
C LEU A 13 1.90 2.76 0.23
N MET A 14 1.31 2.49 -0.95
CA MET A 14 2.02 2.51 -2.22
C MET A 14 2.70 3.86 -2.50
N LEU A 15 2.01 4.97 -2.24
CA LEU A 15 2.58 6.31 -2.40
C LEU A 15 3.75 6.53 -1.44
N CYS A 16 3.61 6.14 -0.17
CA CYS A 16 4.68 6.24 0.83
C CYS A 16 5.92 5.43 0.42
N GLY A 17 5.72 4.18 -0.02
CA GLY A 17 6.81 3.32 -0.48
C GLY A 17 7.50 3.83 -1.76
N SER A 18 6.79 4.61 -2.58
CA SER A 18 7.37 5.17 -3.81
C SER A 18 8.32 6.35 -3.55
N VAL A 19 8.14 7.09 -2.46
CA VAL A 19 9.00 8.23 -2.10
C VAL A 19 10.49 7.87 -2.06
N PRO A 20 10.95 6.85 -1.29
CA PRO A 20 12.36 6.47 -1.25
C PRO A 20 12.85 5.94 -2.61
N THR A 21 11.99 5.28 -3.39
CA THR A 21 12.36 4.80 -4.74
C THR A 21 12.65 5.94 -5.71
N PHE A 22 11.95 7.06 -5.60
CA PHE A 22 12.24 8.24 -6.42
C PHE A 22 13.45 9.04 -5.92
N LEU A 23 13.69 9.09 -4.61
CA LEU A 23 14.77 9.90 -4.04
C LEU A 23 16.13 9.18 -4.03
N GLU A 24 16.14 7.89 -3.68
CA GLU A 24 17.36 7.11 -3.45
C GLU A 24 17.60 6.07 -4.55
N GLN A 25 16.70 5.97 -5.53
CA GLN A 25 16.68 4.90 -6.54
C GLN A 25 16.67 3.48 -5.93
N ASP A 26 16.23 3.35 -4.68
CA ASP A 26 16.11 2.08 -3.97
C ASP A 26 14.64 1.65 -3.84
N ALA A 27 14.33 0.46 -4.37
CA ALA A 27 12.98 -0.10 -4.39
C ALA A 27 12.68 -1.02 -3.21
N THR A 28 13.61 -1.27 -2.30
CA THR A 28 13.47 -2.25 -1.22
C THR A 28 12.29 -1.91 -0.31
N ALA A 29 12.17 -0.64 0.08
CA ALA A 29 11.05 -0.16 0.88
C ALA A 29 9.70 -0.30 0.14
N LEU A 30 9.68 0.02 -1.16
CA LEU A 30 8.49 -0.14 -2.00
C LEU A 30 8.05 -1.60 -2.09
N VAL A 31 8.98 -2.54 -2.28
CA VAL A 31 8.69 -3.98 -2.34
C VAL A 31 8.13 -4.47 -1.00
N PHE A 32 8.76 -4.09 0.12
CA PHE A 32 8.28 -4.44 1.46
C PHE A 32 6.88 -3.91 1.74
N ILE A 33 6.63 -2.64 1.42
CA ILE A 33 5.30 -2.04 1.60
C ILE A 33 4.29 -2.64 0.63
N GLY A 34 4.70 -2.95 -0.60
CA GLY A 34 3.89 -3.61 -1.63
C GLY A 34 3.37 -4.98 -1.19
N MET A 35 4.18 -5.77 -0.47
CA MET A 35 3.75 -7.05 0.10
C MET A 35 2.56 -6.92 1.06
N ILE A 36 2.34 -5.73 1.64
CA ILE A 36 1.21 -5.45 2.55
C ILE A 36 0.08 -4.72 1.80
N ALA A 37 0.43 -3.72 1.00
CA ALA A 37 -0.53 -2.89 0.27
C ALA A 37 -1.31 -3.68 -0.78
N VAL A 38 -0.66 -4.62 -1.49
CA VAL A 38 -1.30 -5.42 -2.54
C VAL A 38 -2.39 -6.34 -1.96
N PRO A 39 -2.13 -7.20 -0.95
CA PRO A 39 -3.19 -7.98 -0.31
C PRO A 39 -4.31 -7.12 0.29
N LEU A 40 -3.96 -5.98 0.92
CA LEU A 40 -4.94 -5.08 1.51
C LEU A 40 -5.91 -4.49 0.46
N PHE A 41 -5.41 -4.17 -0.74
CA PHE A 41 -6.24 -3.67 -1.84
C PHE A 41 -7.28 -4.68 -2.34
N PHE A 42 -6.92 -5.97 -2.34
CA PHE A 42 -7.78 -7.08 -2.79
C PHE A 42 -8.61 -7.72 -1.67
N ALA A 43 -8.39 -7.34 -0.41
CA ALA A 43 -9.15 -7.85 0.71
C ALA A 43 -10.65 -7.56 0.54
N LYS A 44 -11.48 -8.60 0.74
CA LYS A 44 -12.94 -8.54 0.56
C LYS A 44 -13.67 -7.94 1.77
N GLU A 45 -12.98 -7.81 2.89
CA GLU A 45 -13.48 -7.23 4.13
C GLU A 45 -12.62 -6.01 4.50
N ASN A 46 -13.16 -5.04 5.23
CA ASN A 46 -12.36 -3.93 5.75
C ASN A 46 -11.54 -4.45 6.94
N TRP A 47 -10.22 -4.38 6.84
CA TRP A 47 -9.32 -4.71 7.94
C TRP A 47 -9.01 -3.48 8.80
N ILE A 48 -9.33 -2.30 8.28
CA ILE A 48 -9.08 -1.02 8.93
C ILE A 48 -10.41 -0.48 9.47
N TYR A 49 -10.50 -0.44 10.80
CA TYR A 49 -11.66 0.04 11.56
C TYR A 49 -11.65 1.56 11.69
#